data_AF-A0A8J2LF20-F1
#
_entry.id   AF-A0A8J2LF20-F1
#
_cell.length_a   1.000
_cell.length_b   1.000
_cell.length_c   1.000
_cell.angle_alpha   90.00
_cell.angle_beta   90.00
_cell.angle_gamma   90.00
#
_symmetry.space_group_name_H-M   'P 1'
#
loop_
_entity.id
_entity.type
_entity.pdbx_description
1 polymer ?
#
loop_
_entity_poly.entity_id
_entity_poly.type
_entity_poly.pdbx_seq_one_letter_code
_entity_poly.pdbx_strand_id
1 'polypeptide(L)'
;SASDLGGSARIPSHYTGVSGISVTPRRLSAKGIVSSIPNLVGLKGSVGLIADKPETLASVLKLLLENNRQYNYDPLALPIPWNSHLFESSTSLRIGY
;
A
#
# COMPACT_ATOMS: atom_id res chain seq x y z
N SER A 1 5.20 8.58 3.59
CA SER A 1 4.05 7.65 3.53
C SER A 1 2.79 8.44 3.84
N ALA A 2 1.64 7.99 3.33
CA ALA A 2 0.32 8.55 3.60
C ALA A 2 -0.57 7.47 4.25
N SER A 3 -1.75 7.86 4.73
CA SER A 3 -2.84 6.93 5.07
C SER A 3 -3.95 7.05 4.02
N ASP A 4 -4.68 5.97 3.78
CA ASP A 4 -5.81 5.96 2.85
C ASP A 4 -6.95 5.11 3.43
N LEU A 5 -7.99 5.81 3.91
CA LEU A 5 -9.26 5.20 4.34
C LEU A 5 -10.35 5.41 3.28
N GLY A 6 -10.43 6.62 2.73
CA GLY A 6 -11.47 7.03 1.78
C GLY A 6 -10.93 7.65 0.49
N GLY A 7 -9.66 7.38 0.14
CA GLY A 7 -8.97 7.95 -1.01
C GLY A 7 -7.90 8.99 -0.66
N SER A 8 -7.55 9.16 0.62
CA SER A 8 -6.67 10.24 1.08
C SER A 8 -5.25 10.20 0.51
N ALA A 9 -4.80 9.09 -0.08
CA ALA A 9 -3.57 9.05 -0.88
C ALA A 9 -3.85 9.22 -2.38
N ARG A 10 -4.91 8.60 -2.90
CA ARG A 10 -5.26 8.61 -4.34
C ARG A 10 -5.78 9.96 -4.83
N ILE A 11 -6.63 10.63 -4.04
CA ILE A 11 -7.23 11.92 -4.35
C ILE A 11 -6.16 13.01 -4.56
N PRO A 12 -5.25 13.28 -3.60
CA PRO A 12 -4.21 14.29 -3.82
C PRO A 12 -3.26 13.91 -4.95
N SER A 13 -2.98 12.61 -5.15
CA SER A 13 -2.16 12.14 -6.27
C SER A 13 -2.80 12.49 -7.61
N HIS A 14 -4.11 12.28 -7.74
CA HIS A 14 -4.88 12.66 -8.93
C HIS A 14 -4.83 14.17 -9.20
N TYR A 15 -5.04 15.00 -8.17
CA TYR A 15 -5.02 16.45 -8.33
C TYR A 15 -3.64 17.03 -8.65
N THR A 16 -2.56 16.37 -8.23
CA THR A 16 -1.18 16.86 -8.40
C THR A 16 -0.43 16.20 -9.56
N GLY A 17 -1.08 15.29 -10.29
CA GLY A 17 -0.48 14.62 -11.45
C GLY A 17 0.63 13.63 -11.10
N VAL A 18 0.61 13.06 -9.89
CA VAL A 18 1.58 12.07 -9.43
C VAL A 18 0.93 10.70 -9.23
N SER A 19 1.74 9.66 -9.02
CA SER A 19 1.25 8.30 -8.81
C SER A 19 0.91 8.06 -7.34
N GLY A 20 -0.27 7.48 -7.09
CA GLY A 20 -0.74 7.14 -5.73
C GLY A 20 -1.33 5.73 -5.66
N ILE A 21 -0.97 4.97 -4.64
CA ILE A 21 -1.51 3.62 -4.37
C ILE A 21 -1.95 3.49 -2.91
N SER A 22 -3.08 2.83 -2.70
CA SER A 22 -3.54 2.34 -1.40
C SER A 22 -3.33 0.83 -1.37
N VAL A 23 -2.57 0.35 -0.38
CA VAL A 23 -2.32 -1.10 -0.25
C VAL A 23 -3.49 -1.78 0.44
N THR A 24 -3.60 -3.10 0.29
CA THR A 24 -4.56 -3.88 1.08
C THR A 24 -4.33 -3.65 2.59
N PRO A 25 -5.38 -3.45 3.40
CA PRO A 25 -5.22 -3.32 4.85
C PRO A 25 -4.41 -4.46 5.45
N ARG A 26 -3.52 -4.13 6.40
CA ARG A 26 -2.55 -5.06 7.04
C ARG A 26 -1.46 -5.60 6.11
N ARG A 27 -1.38 -5.19 4.84
CA ARG A 27 -0.25 -5.57 3.98
C ARG A 27 1.05 -4.89 4.42
N LEU A 28 0.95 -3.67 4.93
CA LEU A 28 2.03 -2.96 5.60
C LEU A 28 1.65 -2.74 7.06
N SER A 29 2.65 -2.65 7.94
CA SER A 29 2.44 -2.29 9.34
C SER A 29 1.78 -0.92 9.47
N ALA A 30 0.75 -0.84 10.31
CA ALA A 30 0.10 0.41 10.68
C ALA A 30 0.60 0.97 12.02
N LYS A 31 1.60 0.33 12.63
CA LYS A 31 2.17 0.75 13.90
C LYS A 31 2.79 2.14 13.75
N GLY A 32 2.41 3.06 14.64
CA GLY A 32 2.82 4.47 14.56
C GLY A 32 1.93 5.36 13.69
N ILE A 33 0.94 4.81 12.99
CA ILE A 33 -0.09 5.60 12.30
C ILE A 33 -1.18 5.98 13.31
N VAL A 34 -1.43 7.28 13.43
CA VAL A 34 -2.51 7.81 14.28
C VAL A 34 -3.81 7.86 13.47
N SER A 35 -4.86 7.23 13.99
CA SER A 35 -6.19 7.31 13.38
C SER A 35 -6.96 8.50 13.93
N SER A 36 -7.59 9.28 13.04
CA SER A 36 -8.55 10.31 13.44
C SER A 36 -9.88 9.73 13.94
N ILE A 37 -10.16 8.46 13.63
CA ILE A 37 -11.36 7.73 14.08
C ILE A 37 -10.89 6.40 14.69
N PRO A 38 -10.53 6.37 15.98
CA PRO A 38 -10.10 5.13 16.63
C PRO A 38 -11.25 4.13 16.70
N ASN A 39 -10.92 2.82 16.64
CA ASN A 39 -11.86 1.71 16.78
C ASN A 39 -12.99 1.65 15.72
N LEU A 40 -12.80 2.25 14.55
CA LEU A 40 -13.75 2.12 13.44
C LEU A 40 -13.82 0.64 12.97
N VAL A 41 -15.03 0.08 13.01
CA VAL A 41 -15.32 -1.29 12.56
C VAL A 41 -15.93 -1.25 11.16
N GLY A 42 -15.60 -2.23 10.32
CA GLY A 42 -16.17 -2.39 8.97
C GLY A 42 -15.44 -1.63 7.87
N LEU A 43 -14.79 -0.50 8.19
CA LEU A 43 -13.94 0.24 7.24
C LEU A 43 -12.50 0.29 7.76
N LYS A 44 -11.61 -0.46 7.11
CA LYS A 44 -10.19 -0.53 7.50
C LYS A 44 -9.37 0.44 6.67
N GLY A 45 -8.73 1.38 7.35
CA GLY A 45 -7.71 2.22 6.75
C GLY A 45 -6.52 1.41 6.27
N SER A 46 -5.85 1.93 5.26
CA SER A 46 -4.65 1.34 4.68
C SER A 46 -3.50 2.33 4.66
N VAL A 47 -2.30 1.81 4.43
CA VAL A 47 -1.14 2.66 4.12
C VAL A 47 -1.25 3.10 2.66
N GLY A 48 -1.10 4.41 2.44
CA GLY A 48 -0.99 5.00 1.12
C GLY A 48 0.46 5.33 0.78
N LEU A 49 0.85 5.16 -0.47
CA LEU A 49 2.14 5.62 -0.99
C LEU A 49 1.88 6.59 -2.14
N ILE A 50 2.68 7.65 -2.20
CA ILE A 50 2.63 8.69 -3.24
C ILE A 50 4.07 8.87 -3.73
N ALA A 51 4.25 8.88 -5.05
CA ALA A 51 5.53 9.13 -5.70
C ALA A 51 5.32 9.78 -7.07
N ASP A 52 6.38 10.39 -7.59
CA ASP A 52 6.41 10.96 -8.94
C ASP A 52 6.07 9.92 -10.02
N LYS A 53 6.52 8.68 -9.82
CA LYS A 53 6.44 7.60 -10.79
C LYS A 53 5.91 6.29 -10.18
N PRO A 54 5.19 5.47 -10.96
CA PRO A 54 4.67 4.19 -10.49
C PRO A 54 5.80 3.18 -10.19
N GLU A 55 6.94 3.25 -10.89
CA GLU A 55 8.10 2.39 -10.64
C GLU A 55 8.72 2.66 -9.26
N THR A 56 8.71 3.93 -8.82
CA THR A 56 9.15 4.32 -7.47
C THR A 56 8.25 3.68 -6.41
N LEU A 57 6.93 3.69 -6.62
CA LEU A 57 5.98 3.03 -5.72
C LEU A 57 6.24 1.53 -5.62
N ALA A 58 6.42 0.86 -6.76
CA ALA A 58 6.72 -0.57 -6.79
C ALA A 58 8.03 -0.90 -6.06
N SER A 59 9.08 -0.10 -6.28
CA SER A 59 10.38 -0.27 -5.64
C SER A 59 10.30 -0.10 -4.12
N VAL A 60 9.62 0.95 -3.65
CA VAL A 60 9.41 1.18 -2.21
C VAL A 60 8.59 0.05 -1.60
N LEU A 61 7.51 -0.39 -2.26
CA LEU A 61 6.68 -1.47 -1.76
C LEU A 61 7.44 -2.80 -1.69
N LYS A 62 8.26 -3.12 -2.69
CA LYS A 62 9.14 -4.28 -2.69
C LYS A 62 10.10 -4.24 -1.50
N LEU A 63 10.82 -3.14 -1.31
CA LEU A 63 11.76 -2.96 -0.19
C LEU A 63 11.09 -3.12 1.18
N LEU A 64 9.85 -2.64 1.33
CA LEU A 64 9.10 -2.75 2.58
C LEU A 64 8.63 -4.18 2.88
N LEU A 65 8.37 -4.98 1.84
CA LEU A 65 7.90 -6.36 1.95
C LEU A 65 9.03 -7.40 2.00
N GLU A 66 10.27 -6.97 1.78
CA GLU A 66 11.44 -7.85 1.84
C GLU A 66 11.79 -8.28 3.27
N ASN A 67 12.35 -9.48 3.39
CA ASN A 67 12.96 -10.01 4.62
C ASN A 67 12.01 -10.14 5.83
N ASN A 68 10.68 -10.08 5.63
CA ASN A 68 9.67 -10.18 6.69
C ASN A 68 9.91 -9.23 7.88
N ARG A 69 10.66 -8.14 7.69
CA ARG A 69 11.04 -7.25 8.80
C ARG A 69 9.83 -6.69 9.50
N GLN A 70 8.81 -6.29 8.74
CA GLN A 70 7.58 -5.73 9.30
C GLN A 70 6.87 -6.70 10.23
N TYR A 71 6.77 -7.98 9.86
CA TYR A 71 6.14 -9.01 10.69
C TYR A 71 6.85 -9.20 12.03
N ASN A 72 8.18 -9.14 12.03
CA ASN A 72 8.97 -9.27 13.26
C ASN A 72 8.74 -8.11 14.24
N TYR A 73 8.45 -6.90 13.74
CA TYR A 73 8.18 -5.72 14.58
C TYR A 73 6.70 -5.48 14.89
N ASP A 74 5.82 -5.95 14.02
CA ASP A 74 4.37 -5.83 14.08
C ASP A 74 3.70 -7.11 13.54
N PRO A 75 3.34 -8.06 14.42
CA PRO A 75 2.67 -9.31 14.04
C PRO A 75 1.31 -9.13 13.36
N LEU A 76 0.72 -7.93 13.37
CA LEU A 76 -0.53 -7.65 12.66
C LEU A 76 -0.33 -7.45 11.17
N ALA A 77 0.88 -7.07 10.73
CA ALA A 77 1.25 -7.00 9.32
C ALA A 77 1.34 -8.42 8.73
N LEU A 78 0.75 -8.66 7.58
CA LEU A 78 0.78 -9.99 6.97
C LEU A 78 2.16 -10.26 6.33
N PRO A 79 2.84 -11.39 6.64
CA PRO A 79 4.15 -11.73 6.11
C PRO A 79 4.05 -12.27 4.67
N ILE A 80 3.50 -11.45 3.77
CA ILE A 80 3.34 -11.80 2.35
C ILE A 80 4.44 -11.08 1.56
N PRO A 81 5.47 -11.80 1.09
CA PRO A 81 6.59 -11.20 0.39
C PRO A 81 6.16 -10.59 -0.95
N TRP A 82 7.04 -9.78 -1.52
CA TRP A 82 6.89 -9.30 -2.89
C TRP A 82 6.93 -10.47 -3.88
N ASN A 83 6.02 -10.48 -4.86
CA ASN A 83 5.99 -11.49 -5.92
C ASN A 83 6.50 -10.87 -7.23
N SER A 84 7.80 -11.02 -7.50
CA SER A 84 8.43 -10.49 -8.71
C SER A 84 7.87 -11.12 -9.99
N HIS A 85 7.63 -12.43 -9.98
CA HIS A 85 7.08 -13.14 -11.15
C HIS A 85 5.70 -12.59 -11.56
N LEU A 86 4.85 -12.27 -10.58
CA LEU A 86 3.55 -11.67 -10.84
C LEU A 86 3.69 -10.23 -11.34
N PHE A 87 4.60 -9.46 -10.75
CA PHE A 87 4.83 -8.06 -11.14
C PHE A 87 5.41 -7.91 -12.56
N GLU A 88 6.31 -8.82 -12.94
CA GLU A 88 6.98 -8.81 -14.25
C GLU A 88 6.19 -9.58 -15.33
N SER A 89 5.03 -10.15 -14.97
CA SER A 89 4.21 -10.90 -15.90
C SER A 89 3.72 -10.02 -17.05
N SER A 90 3.86 -10.52 -18.28
CA SER A 90 3.31 -9.90 -19.50
C SER A 90 2.08 -10.64 -20.03
N THR A 91 1.44 -11.45 -19.19
CA THR A 91 0.20 -12.16 -19.56
C THR A 91 -0.93 -11.17 -19.82
N SER A 92 -1.73 -11.42 -20.86
CA SER A 92 -2.91 -10.60 -21.16
C SER A 92 -3.89 -10.56 -19.98
N LEU A 93 -4.32 -9.36 -19.61
CA LEU A 93 -5.23 -9.11 -18.50
C LEU A 93 -6.66 -8.86 -19.00
N ARG A 94 -7.65 -9.33 -18.24
CA ARG A 94 -9.06 -8.95 -18.43
C ARG A 94 -9.33 -7.67 -17.65
N ILE A 95 -9.52 -6.56 -18.35
CA ILE A 95 -9.77 -5.24 -17.77
C ILE A 95 -11.27 -4.93 -17.91
N GLY A 96 -12.00 -4.93 -16.80
CA GLY A 96 -13.37 -4.39 -16.75
C GLY A 96 -13.33 -2.87 -16.63
N TYR A 97 -14.25 -2.19 -17.30
CA TYR A 97 -14.41 -0.73 -17.26
C TYR A 97 -15.83 -0.35 -16.84
#